data_AF-A0A6U0F7Y2-F1
#
_entry.id   AF-A0A6U0F7Y2-F1
#
_cell.length_a   1.000
_cell.length_b   1.000
_cell.length_c   1.000
_cell.angle_alpha   90.00
_cell.angle_beta   90.00
_cell.angle_gamma   90.00
#
_symmetry.space_group_name_H-M   'P 1'
#
loop_
_entity.id
_entity.type
_entity.pdbx_description
1 polymer ?
#
loop_
_entity_poly.entity_id
_entity_poly.type
_entity_poly.pdbx_seq_one_letter_code
_entity_poly.pdbx_strand_id
1 'polypeptide(L)'
;MVGTIMRTPSALNGCAKSKYEVLHVHDGMARVRPLGMDQELHISVDKLLTVVPAIGGRVRVLKGRCAGSIGKVVELDVRTQKLRVSLENGQDTQESEEKFTFHEVSKLFENSSTD
;
A
#
# COMPACT_ATOMS: atom_id res chain seq x y z
N MET A 1 -2.56 -7.49 -6.53
CA MET A 1 -2.14 -6.57 -5.45
C MET A 1 -1.46 -7.43 -4.40
N VAL A 2 -0.13 -7.40 -4.33
CA VAL A 2 0.68 -8.28 -3.45
C VAL A 2 1.84 -7.44 -2.91
N GLY A 3 2.23 -7.65 -1.64
CA GLY A 3 3.37 -6.97 -1.02
C GLY A 3 3.11 -5.53 -0.62
N THR A 4 1.85 -5.17 -0.31
CA THR A 4 1.47 -3.85 0.20
C THR A 4 0.84 -3.94 1.57
N ILE A 5 0.99 -2.90 2.39
CA ILE A 5 0.36 -2.79 3.69
C ILE A 5 -1.00 -2.11 3.53
N MET A 6 -2.05 -2.71 4.09
CA MET A 6 -3.40 -2.14 4.18
C MET A 6 -3.92 -2.21 5.61
N ARG A 7 -5.06 -1.59 5.90
CA ARG A 7 -5.71 -1.60 7.22
C ARG A 7 -7.21 -1.77 7.08
N THR A 8 -7.89 -2.11 8.16
CA THR A 8 -9.36 -2.03 8.25
C THR A 8 -9.78 -0.78 9.02
N PRO A 9 -10.98 -0.22 8.76
CA PRO A 9 -11.50 0.93 9.51
C PRO A 9 -11.79 0.59 10.98
N SER A 10 -12.11 -0.67 11.27
CA SER A 10 -12.48 -1.17 12.57
C SER A 10 -11.69 -2.43 12.92
N ALA A 11 -11.55 -2.71 14.22
CA ALA A 11 -10.97 -3.95 14.70
C ALA A 11 -11.80 -5.14 14.22
N LEU A 12 -11.23 -6.02 13.41
CA LEU A 12 -11.81 -7.33 13.16
C LEU A 12 -11.38 -8.25 14.31
N ASN A 13 -12.34 -8.91 14.95
CA ASN A 13 -12.10 -9.91 16.00
C ASN A 13 -11.26 -9.41 17.19
N GLY A 14 -11.50 -8.18 17.66
CA GLY A 14 -10.79 -7.63 18.83
C GLY A 14 -9.35 -7.19 18.57
N CYS A 15 -8.83 -7.37 17.34
CA CYS A 15 -7.50 -6.88 16.97
C CYS A 15 -7.60 -5.38 16.60
N ALA A 16 -7.23 -4.51 17.54
CA ALA A 16 -7.29 -3.06 17.36
C ALA A 16 -6.56 -2.62 16.08
N LYS A 17 -7.26 -1.86 15.21
CA LYS A 17 -6.74 -1.14 14.01
C LYS A 17 -5.48 -1.77 13.41
N SER A 18 -5.57 -3.05 13.05
CA SER A 18 -4.39 -3.80 12.63
C SER A 18 -4.00 -3.42 11.20
N LYS A 19 -2.70 -3.29 10.97
CA LYS A 19 -2.13 -3.22 9.63
C LYS A 19 -1.87 -4.65 9.18
N TYR A 20 -2.10 -4.90 7.90
CA TYR A 20 -1.94 -6.21 7.29
C TYR A 20 -1.04 -6.09 6.06
N GLU A 21 -0.17 -7.07 5.87
CA GLU A 21 0.44 -7.34 4.58
C GLU A 21 -0.59 -8.04 3.68
N VAL A 22 -0.78 -7.54 2.47
CA VAL A 22 -1.61 -8.19 1.44
C VAL A 22 -0.75 -9.20 0.68
N LEU A 23 -1.04 -10.48 0.87
CA LEU A 23 -0.29 -11.58 0.27
C LEU A 23 -0.86 -11.98 -1.10
N HIS A 24 -2.18 -11.95 -1.25
CA HIS A 24 -2.84 -12.31 -2.49
C HIS A 24 -4.22 -11.66 -2.59
N VAL A 25 -4.68 -11.38 -3.80
CA VAL A 25 -6.05 -10.90 -4.05
C VAL A 25 -6.65 -11.70 -5.20
N HIS A 26 -7.81 -12.29 -4.96
CA HIS A 26 -8.56 -13.05 -5.94
C HIS A 26 -10.05 -12.92 -5.67
N ASP A 27 -10.84 -12.69 -6.72
CA ASP A 27 -12.30 -12.66 -6.68
C ASP A 27 -12.88 -11.79 -5.53
N GLY A 28 -12.42 -10.53 -5.42
CA GLY A 28 -12.89 -9.60 -4.39
C GLY A 28 -12.44 -9.91 -2.95
N MET A 29 -11.66 -10.98 -2.76
CA MET A 29 -11.12 -11.38 -1.46
C MET A 29 -9.60 -11.22 -1.42
N ALA A 30 -9.10 -10.68 -0.31
CA ALA A 30 -7.69 -10.55 -0.02
C ALA A 30 -7.28 -11.58 1.03
N ARG A 31 -6.22 -12.35 0.74
CA ARG A 31 -5.48 -13.09 1.74
C ARG A 31 -4.44 -12.16 2.34
N VAL A 32 -4.52 -11.95 3.64
CA VAL A 32 -3.70 -10.96 4.36
C VAL A 32 -3.08 -11.57 5.59
N ARG A 33 -1.97 -10.98 6.05
CA ARG A 33 -1.31 -11.36 7.31
C ARG A 33 -1.19 -10.13 8.21
N PRO A 34 -1.71 -10.14 9.44
CA PRO A 34 -1.49 -9.07 10.39
C PRO A 34 0.02 -8.90 10.63
N LEU A 35 0.51 -7.66 10.67
CA LEU A 35 1.93 -7.42 10.93
C LEU A 35 2.30 -7.93 12.33
N GLY A 36 3.32 -8.78 12.42
CA GLY A 36 3.78 -9.38 13.68
C GLY A 36 3.03 -10.66 14.09
N MET A 37 2.20 -11.23 13.23
CA MET A 37 1.53 -12.51 13.45
C MET A 37 1.73 -13.43 12.24
N ASP A 38 1.88 -14.73 12.48
CA ASP A 38 2.00 -15.73 11.40
C ASP A 38 0.65 -16.23 10.87
N GLN A 39 -0.46 -15.82 11.50
CA GLN A 39 -1.79 -16.25 11.11
C GLN A 39 -2.31 -15.44 9.92
N GLU A 40 -2.68 -16.13 8.84
CA GLU A 40 -3.33 -15.51 7.68
C GLU A 40 -4.85 -15.41 7.86
N LEU A 41 -5.42 -14.36 7.29
CA LEU A 41 -6.85 -14.06 7.30
C LEU A 41 -7.33 -13.81 5.88
N HIS A 42 -8.63 -14.04 5.66
CA HIS A 42 -9.32 -13.68 4.43
C HIS A 42 -10.26 -12.52 4.70
N ILE A 43 -10.08 -11.41 3.98
CA ILE A 43 -10.85 -10.19 4.16
C ILE A 43 -11.32 -9.71 2.79
N SER A 44 -12.60 -9.34 2.68
CA SER A 44 -13.11 -8.68 1.46
C SER A 44 -12.33 -7.40 1.18
N VAL A 45 -11.94 -7.19 -0.09
CA VAL A 45 -11.16 -6.02 -0.52
C VAL A 45 -11.89 -4.71 -0.15
N ASP A 46 -13.21 -4.70 -0.13
CA ASP A 46 -14.03 -3.52 0.20
C ASP A 46 -13.91 -3.11 1.69
N LYS A 47 -13.42 -4.01 2.54
CA LYS A 47 -13.14 -3.73 3.95
C LYS A 47 -11.71 -3.22 4.18
N LEU A 48 -10.86 -3.24 3.15
CA LEU A 48 -9.48 -2.79 3.23
C LEU A 48 -9.34 -1.32 2.79
N LEU A 49 -8.54 -0.59 3.56
CA LEU A 49 -8.12 0.77 3.29
C LEU A 49 -6.63 0.80 3.04
N THR A 50 -6.21 1.60 2.09
CA THR A 50 -4.81 1.84 1.80
C THR A 50 -4.10 2.47 3.01
N VAL A 51 -2.79 2.23 3.09
CA VAL A 51 -1.92 2.91 4.04
C VAL A 51 -0.97 3.78 3.22
N VAL A 52 -0.94 5.08 3.48
CA VAL A 52 0.02 5.98 2.84
C VAL A 52 1.20 6.17 3.80
N PRO A 53 2.45 5.94 3.37
CA PRO A 53 3.62 6.17 4.21
C PRO A 53 3.90 7.68 4.36
N ALA A 54 4.84 8.03 5.24
CA ALA A 54 5.41 9.37 5.28
C ALA A 54 6.17 9.69 3.98
N ILE A 55 6.49 10.97 3.79
CA ILE A 55 7.41 11.42 2.73
C ILE A 55 8.70 10.60 2.79
N GLY A 56 9.17 10.17 1.63
CA GLY A 56 10.30 9.27 1.47
C GLY A 56 9.95 7.78 1.55
N GLY A 57 8.76 7.40 2.00
CA GLY A 57 8.32 6.02 1.99
C GLY A 57 7.91 5.54 0.60
N ARG A 58 8.05 4.24 0.35
CA ARG A 58 7.70 3.63 -0.93
C ARG A 58 6.26 3.15 -0.97
N VAL A 59 5.64 3.31 -2.14
CA VAL A 59 4.26 2.92 -2.44
C VAL A 59 4.20 2.14 -3.73
N ARG A 60 3.15 1.33 -3.86
CA ARG A 60 2.71 0.76 -5.13
C ARG A 60 1.43 1.43 -5.57
N VAL A 61 1.37 1.81 -6.84
CA VAL A 61 0.15 2.31 -7.48
C VAL A 61 -0.79 1.13 -7.75
N LEU A 62 -2.05 1.28 -7.35
CA LEU A 62 -3.07 0.23 -7.36
C LEU A 62 -4.05 0.35 -8.53
N LYS A 63 -4.26 1.56 -9.04
CA LYS A 63 -5.28 1.89 -10.04
C LYS A 63 -4.76 2.91 -11.05
N GLY A 64 -5.43 3.02 -12.19
CA GLY A 64 -5.09 3.98 -13.25
C GLY A 64 -3.94 3.53 -14.15
N ARG A 65 -3.42 4.47 -14.96
CA ARG A 65 -2.41 4.19 -16.00
C ARG A 65 -1.08 3.66 -15.48
N CYS A 66 -0.73 4.00 -14.24
CA CYS A 66 0.51 3.60 -13.58
C CYS A 66 0.30 2.38 -12.66
N ALA A 67 -0.82 1.65 -12.75
CA ALA A 67 -1.09 0.52 -11.86
C ALA A 67 0.02 -0.53 -11.92
N GLY A 68 0.48 -0.97 -10.75
CA GLY A 68 1.61 -1.89 -10.60
C GLY A 68 2.95 -1.19 -10.40
N SER A 69 3.11 0.06 -10.85
CA SER A 69 4.34 0.84 -10.65
C SER A 69 4.64 1.06 -9.18
N ILE A 70 5.92 1.13 -8.87
CA ILE A 70 6.45 1.46 -7.55
C ILE A 70 7.02 2.88 -7.61
N GLY A 71 6.93 3.61 -6.51
CA GLY A 71 7.55 4.91 -6.40
C GLY A 71 7.71 5.37 -4.96
N LYS A 72 8.35 6.52 -4.79
CA LYS A 72 8.63 7.15 -3.50
C LYS A 72 7.77 8.39 -3.32
N VAL A 73 7.15 8.55 -2.16
CA VAL A 73 6.35 9.75 -1.83
C VAL A 73 7.29 10.94 -1.69
N VAL A 74 7.08 11.99 -2.49
CA VAL A 74 7.87 13.24 -2.42
C VAL A 74 7.09 14.40 -1.78
N GLU A 75 5.76 14.34 -1.83
CA GLU A 75 4.88 15.35 -1.25
C GLU A 75 3.58 14.70 -0.75
N LEU A 76 3.03 15.24 0.34
CA LEU A 76 1.78 14.76 0.95
C LEU A 76 0.88 15.94 1.31
N ASP A 77 -0.34 15.95 0.78
CA ASP A 77 -1.42 16.85 1.19
C ASP A 77 -2.53 16.05 1.89
N VAL A 78 -2.51 16.10 3.21
CA VAL A 78 -3.49 15.40 4.05
C VAL A 78 -4.89 16.03 3.95
N ARG A 79 -4.99 17.33 3.68
CA ARG A 79 -6.27 18.04 3.59
C ARG A 79 -7.05 17.60 2.36
N THR A 80 -6.36 17.46 1.23
CA THR A 80 -6.97 17.01 -0.02
C THR A 80 -6.83 15.50 -0.28
N GLN A 81 -6.18 14.76 0.63
CA GLN A 81 -5.87 13.33 0.50
C GLN A 81 -5.15 12.99 -0.80
N LYS A 82 -4.21 13.85 -1.19
CA LYS A 82 -3.39 13.70 -2.39
C LYS A 82 -1.93 13.58 -2.02
N LEU A 83 -1.18 12.94 -2.90
CA LEU A 83 0.26 12.80 -2.78
C LEU A 83 0.90 12.92 -4.14
N ARG A 84 2.18 13.28 -4.13
CA ARG A 84 3.03 13.20 -5.31
C ARG A 84 4.05 12.09 -5.12
N VAL A 85 4.22 11.28 -6.15
CA VAL A 85 5.08 10.10 -6.13
C VAL A 85 6.06 10.21 -7.28
N SER A 86 7.35 10.09 -6.97
CA SER A 86 8.40 9.85 -7.98
C SER A 86 8.39 8.36 -8.31
N LEU A 87 8.03 7.99 -9.55
CA LEU A 87 7.93 6.62 -10.01
C LEU A 87 9.32 6.05 -10.36
N GLU A 88 9.57 4.81 -9.92
CA GLU A 88 10.78 4.05 -10.22
C GLU A 88 10.70 3.50 -11.65
N ASN A 89 11.51 4.05 -12.58
CA ASN A 89 11.65 3.51 -13.92
C ASN A 89 12.87 2.59 -13.99
N GLY A 90 12.64 1.35 -14.43
CA GLY A 90 13.53 0.22 -14.20
C GLY A 90 14.92 0.22 -14.84
N GLN A 91 15.40 1.32 -15.46
CA GLN A 91 16.80 1.42 -15.93
C GLN A 91 17.21 2.79 -16.54
N ASP A 92 16.35 3.81 -16.59
CA ASP A 92 16.68 5.10 -17.20
C ASP A 92 16.33 6.29 -16.29
N THR A 93 17.24 7.26 -16.26
CA THR A 93 17.44 8.39 -15.34
C THR A 93 16.34 9.45 -15.30
N GLN A 94 15.11 9.13 -15.73
CA GLN A 94 13.96 10.03 -15.60
C GLN A 94 12.98 9.49 -14.58
N GLU A 95 13.16 9.92 -13.34
CA GLU A 95 12.11 9.91 -12.33
C GLU A 95 10.93 10.75 -12.87
N SER A 96 9.76 10.11 -12.99
CA SER A 96 8.52 10.81 -13.37
C SER A 96 7.72 11.07 -12.10
N GLU A 97 7.42 12.34 -11.82
CA GLU A 97 6.56 12.72 -10.71
C GLU A 97 5.09 12.73 -11.14
N GLU A 98 4.29 11.90 -10.49
CA GLU A 98 2.86 11.76 -10.75
C GLU A 98 2.04 12.05 -9.49
N LYS A 99 0.83 12.60 -9.68
CA LYS A 99 -0.09 12.90 -8.58
C LYS A 99 -1.11 11.78 -8.43
N PHE A 100 -1.32 11.35 -7.20
CA PHE A 100 -2.28 10.31 -6.84
C PHE A 100 -3.14 10.75 -5.66
N THR A 101 -4.30 10.13 -5.51
CA THR A 101 -5.08 10.14 -4.27
C THR A 101 -4.64 9.01 -3.35
N PHE A 102 -4.94 9.12 -2.06
CA PHE A 102 -4.58 8.10 -1.07
C PHE A 102 -5.16 6.72 -1.39
N HIS A 103 -6.29 6.64 -2.10
CA HIS A 103 -6.95 5.38 -2.48
C HIS A 103 -6.31 4.68 -3.68
N GLU A 104 -5.45 5.38 -4.43
CA GLU A 104 -4.82 4.87 -5.65
C GLU A 104 -3.45 4.26 -5.38
N VAL A 105 -2.93 4.38 -4.16
CA VAL A 105 -1.61 3.88 -3.78
C VAL A 105 -1.69 3.17 -2.44
N SER A 106 -0.77 2.24 -2.18
CA SER A 106 -0.58 1.74 -0.82
C SER A 106 0.89 1.51 -0.53
N LYS A 107 1.25 1.70 0.74
CA LYS A 107 2.60 1.51 1.27
C LYS A 107 3.09 0.12 0.90
N LEU A 108 4.31 0.03 0.38
CA LEU A 108 4.95 -1.26 0.15
C LEU A 108 5.34 -1.90 1.48
N PHE A 109 5.17 -3.21 1.55
CA PHE A 109 5.76 -4.00 2.62
C PHE A 109 7.21 -4.28 2.23
N GLU A 110 8.12 -3.59 2.90
CA GLU A 110 9.54 -3.90 2.81
C GLU A 110 9.82 -4.86 3.96
N ASN A 111 10.04 -6.13 3.63
CA ASN A 111 10.74 -7.00 4.56
C ASN A 111 12.12 -6.36 4.72
N SER A 112 12.38 -5.78 5.87
CA SER A 112 13.76 -5.60 6.33
C SER A 112 14.30 -7.02 6.47
N SER A 113 14.84 -7.57 5.38
CA SER A 113 15.84 -8.60 5.47
C SER A 113 16.98 -7.95 6.25
N THR A 114 16.99 -8.17 7.56
CA THR A 114 18.24 -8.20 8.32
C THR A 114 19.12 -9.24 7.64
N ASP A 115 20.02 -8.76 6.80
CA ASP A 115 21.37 -9.33 6.70
C ASP A 115 22.27 -8.52 7.64
#